data_AF-A0A928WFU9-F1
#
_entry.id   AF-A0A928WFU9-F1
#
_cell.length_a   1.000
_cell.length_b   1.000
_cell.length_c   1.000
_cell.angle_alpha   90.00
_cell.angle_beta   90.00
_cell.angle_gamma   90.00
#
_symmetry.space_group_name_H-M   'P 1'
#
loop_
_entity.id
_entity.type
_entity.pdbx_description
1 polymer ?
#
loop_
_entity_poly.entity_id
_entity_poly.type
_entity_poly.pdbx_seq_one_letter_code
_entity_poly.pdbx_strand_id
1 'polypeptide(L)' 'MNYPTNLQVYAPSLTALKERDWKAMTELFDREDSDEIEADINHNLLWLTPEPCWEDDPFDFLREYL' A
#
# COMPACT_ATOMS: atom_id res chain seq x y z
N MET A 1 15.49 -24.16 -29.09
CA MET A 1 16.20 -23.27 -28.14
C MET A 1 15.62 -23.54 -26.76
N ASN A 2 16.36 -24.23 -25.89
CA ASN A 2 15.96 -24.48 -24.50
C ASN A 2 16.56 -23.36 -23.65
N TYR A 3 15.75 -22.38 -23.28
CA TYR A 3 16.13 -21.41 -22.26
C TYR A 3 15.87 -22.04 -20.89
N PRO A 4 16.87 -22.15 -20.00
CA PRO A 4 16.61 -22.58 -18.64
C PRO A 4 15.75 -21.52 -17.95
N THR A 5 14.55 -21.92 -17.56
CA THR A 5 13.59 -21.14 -16.78
C THR A 5 14.20 -20.87 -15.40
N ASN A 6 15.04 -19.84 -15.28
CA ASN A 6 15.38 -19.26 -13.99
C ASN A 6 14.15 -18.50 -13.52
N LEU A 7 13.24 -19.19 -12.84
CA LEU A 7 12.26 -18.59 -11.94
C LEU A 7 13.06 -17.91 -10.81
N GLN A 8 13.60 -16.72 -11.09
CA GLN A 8 14.04 -15.81 -10.05
C GLN A 8 12.79 -15.41 -9.28
N VAL A 9 12.56 -16.10 -8.16
CA VAL A 9 11.58 -15.73 -7.16
C VAL A 9 12.10 -14.44 -6.53
N TYR A 10 11.72 -13.28 -7.08
CA TYR A 10 12.21 -11.96 -6.67
C TYR A 10 11.71 -11.50 -5.28
N ALA A 11 10.79 -12.24 -4.68
CA ALA A 11 10.31 -11.99 -3.34
C ALA A 11 10.50 -13.24 -2.48
N PRO A 12 11.41 -13.23 -1.49
CA PRO A 12 11.43 -14.26 -0.46
C PRO A 12 10.03 -14.38 0.16
N SER A 13 9.57 -15.61 0.37
CA SER A 13 8.32 -15.93 1.05
C SER A 13 8.11 -15.02 2.27
N LEU A 14 6.96 -14.32 2.30
CA LEU A 14 6.43 -13.52 3.40
C LEU A 14 6.98 -14.00 4.74
N THR A 15 8.06 -13.37 5.18
CA THR A 15 8.67 -13.74 6.46
C THR A 15 7.71 -13.22 7.51
N ALA A 16 7.24 -14.09 8.40
CA ALA A 16 6.33 -13.66 9.47
C ALA A 16 6.97 -12.48 10.22
N LEU A 17 6.17 -11.43 10.43
CA LEU A 17 6.60 -10.25 11.17
C LEU A 17 7.09 -10.66 12.56
N LYS A 18 8.31 -10.24 12.91
CA LYS A 18 8.91 -10.51 14.22
C LYS A 18 8.47 -9.41 15.20
N GLU A 19 8.66 -9.64 16.50
CA GLU A 19 8.30 -8.66 17.55
C GLU A 19 8.88 -7.26 17.30
N ARG A 20 10.11 -7.17 16.76
CA ARG A 20 10.71 -5.89 16.36
C ARG A 20 9.88 -5.15 15.31
N ASP A 21 9.37 -5.89 14.32
CA ASP A 21 8.61 -5.32 13.23
C ASP A 21 7.24 -4.83 13.75
N TRP A 22 6.63 -5.57 14.67
CA TRP A 22 5.42 -5.14 15.39
C TRP A 22 5.66 -3.87 16.21
N LYS A 23 6.76 -3.79 16.96
CA LYS A 23 7.13 -2.59 17.73
C LYS A 23 7.29 -1.37 16.82
N ALA A 24 7.99 -1.54 15.69
CA ALA A 24 8.17 -0.49 14.70
C ALA A 24 6.84 -0.06 14.08
N MET A 25 5.94 -1.00 13.79
CA MET A 25 4.59 -0.67 13.32
C MET A 25 3.81 0.11 14.37
N THR A 26 3.83 -0.30 15.64
CA THR A 26 3.17 0.46 16.70
C THR A 26 3.74 1.86 16.80
N GLU A 27 5.06 2.04 16.79
CA GLU A 27 5.66 3.38 16.81
C GLU A 27 5.32 4.23 15.58
N LEU A 28 5.13 3.61 14.41
CA LEU A 28 4.75 4.31 13.18
C LEU A 28 3.28 4.74 13.16
N PHE A 29 2.38 3.95 13.74
CA PHE A 29 0.93 4.15 13.67
C PHE A 29 0.32 4.70 14.97
N ASP A 30 1.01 4.61 16.11
CA ASP A 30 0.64 5.23 17.39
C ASP A 30 1.21 6.65 17.47
N ARG A 31 0.82 7.47 16.50
CA ARG A 31 1.27 8.85 16.37
C ARG A 31 0.20 9.80 16.89
N GLU A 32 0.57 10.65 17.85
CA GLU A 32 -0.33 11.68 18.39
C GLU A 32 -0.75 12.71 17.32
N ASP A 33 0.06 12.91 16.28
CA ASP A 33 -0.20 13.88 15.20
C ASP A 33 -0.96 13.28 14.00
N SER A 34 -1.50 12.06 14.11
CA SER A 34 -2.21 11.41 13.01
C SER A 34 -3.42 12.23 12.53
N ASP A 35 -4.19 12.81 13.45
CA ASP A 35 -5.37 13.61 13.13
C ASP A 35 -5.01 14.90 12.39
N GLU A 36 -3.88 15.53 12.75
CA GLU A 36 -3.38 16.74 12.09
C GLU A 36 -2.91 16.44 10.66
N ILE A 37 -2.23 15.31 10.47
CA ILE A 37 -1.79 14.83 9.16
C ILE A 37 -3.01 14.52 8.29
N GLU A 38 -4.02 13.85 8.83
CA GLU A 38 -5.27 13.57 8.11
C GLU A 38 -5.95 14.88 7.67
N ALA A 39 -6.06 15.86 8.56
CA ALA A 39 -6.66 17.15 8.26
C ALA A 39 -5.90 17.90 7.15
N ASP A 40 -4.56 17.88 7.19
CA ASP A 40 -3.73 18.51 6.16
C ASP A 40 -3.86 17.79 4.80
N ILE A 41 -3.82 16.46 4.78
CA ILE A 41 -4.04 15.68 3.56
C ILE A 41 -5.41 16.01 2.96
N ASN A 42 -6.47 15.94 3.75
CA ASN A 42 -7.83 16.25 3.29
C ASN A 42 -7.95 17.69 2.78
N HIS A 43 -7.35 18.65 3.48
CA HIS A 43 -7.30 20.04 3.01
C HIS A 43 -6.67 20.14 1.63
N ASN A 44 -5.53 19.49 1.40
CA ASN A 44 -4.81 19.52 0.14
C ASN A 44 -5.54 18.77 -0.99
N LEU A 45 -6.17 17.63 -0.68
CA LEU A 45 -6.94 16.86 -1.65
C LEU A 45 -8.15 17.63 -2.20
N LEU A 46 -8.79 18.48 -1.38
CA LEU A 46 -9.90 19.34 -1.82
C LEU A 46 -9.49 20.32 -2.93
N TRP A 47 -8.19 20.62 -3.08
CA TRP A 47 -7.68 21.48 -4.15
C TRP A 47 -7.40 20.74 -5.46
N LEU A 48 -7.45 19.40 -5.48
CA LEU A 48 -7.31 18.61 -6.70
C LEU A 48 -8.65 18.63 -7.47
N THR A 49 -8.70 19.46 -8.51
CA THR A 49 -9.83 19.49 -9.46
C THR A 49 -9.34 19.09 -10.86
N PRO A 50 -9.99 18.12 -11.55
CA PRO A 50 -11.15 17.36 -11.09
C PRO A 50 -10.80 16.41 -9.93
N GLU A 51 -11.82 16.08 -9.13
CA GLU A 51 -11.69 15.10 -8.07
C GLU A 51 -11.15 13.78 -8.66
N PRO A 52 -10.04 13.24 -8.15
CA PRO A 52 -9.55 11.95 -8.60
C PRO A 52 -10.55 10.84 -8.27
N CYS A 53 -10.58 9.79 -9.09
CA CYS A 53 -11.46 8.63 -8.93
C CYS A 53 -11.00 7.71 -7.78
N TRP A 54 -10.98 8.23 -6.55
CA TRP A 54 -10.50 7.49 -5.35
C TRP A 54 -11.38 6.29 -4.99
N GLU A 55 -12.68 6.39 -5.27
CA GLU A 55 -13.68 5.37 -4.95
C GLU A 55 -13.79 4.27 -6.02
N ASP A 56 -13.20 4.49 -7.20
CA ASP A 56 -13.16 3.48 -8.25
C ASP A 56 -12.02 2.51 -7.96
N ASP A 57 -12.32 1.23 -7.76
CA ASP A 57 -11.28 0.19 -7.65
C ASP A 57 -10.54 0.12 -9.00
N PRO A 58 -9.27 0.56 -9.10
CA PRO A 58 -8.54 0.55 -10.37
C PRO A 58 -8.31 -0.88 -10.89
N PHE A 59 -8.54 -1.89 -10.05
CA PHE A 59 -8.39 -3.31 -10.34
C PHE A 59 -9.73 -4.03 -10.50
N ASP A 60 -10.87 -3.33 -10.53
CA ASP A 60 -12.18 -3.98 -10.72
C ASP A 60 -12.21 -4.85 -11.99
N PHE A 61 -11.47 -4.43 -13.04
CA PHE A 61 -11.31 -5.20 -14.28
C PHE A 61 -10.63 -6.58 -14.07
N LEU A 62 -9.79 -6.73 -13.04
CA LEU A 62 -9.08 -8.00 -12.75
C LEU A 62 -10.02 -9.08 -12.23
N ARG A 63 -11.22 -8.72 -11.74
CA ARG A 63 -12.23 -9.70 -11.32
C ARG A 63 -12.72 -10.59 -12.45
N GLU A 64 -12.56 -10.17 -13.71
CA GLU A 64 -12.89 -10.98 -14.88
C GLU A 64 -11.82 -12.03 -15.23
N TYR A 65 -10.63 -11.94 -14.62
CA TYR A 65 -9.45 -12.74 -14.96
C TYR A 65 -8.94 -13.66 -13.83
N LEU A 66 -9.53 -13.59 -12.62
CA LEU A 66 -9.20 -14.39 -11.43
C LEU A 66 -10.36 -15.32 -11.05
#